data_AF-A0A5P8Z4V9-F1
#
_entry.id   AF-A0A5P8Z4V9-F1
#
_cell.length_a   1.000
_cell.length_b   1.000
_cell.length_c   1.000
_cell.angle_alpha   90.00
_cell.angle_beta   90.00
_cell.angle_gamma   90.00
#
_symmetry.space_group_name_H-M   'P 1'
#
loop_
_entity.id
_entity.type
_entity.pdbx_description
1 polymer ?
#
loop_
_entity_poly.entity_id
_entity_poly.type
_entity_poly.pdbx_seq_one_letter_code
_entity_poly.pdbx_strand_id
1 'polypeptide(L)'
;MKVEMIEYGRYLIRYGNSGGEARALAYRKNTKSKGQIADATGATPDEALQTLKQILDERHRERAKARRRAENIDFLIPTVEEYAEALEVLKPEGAKLDMLVAHAKSDDVGLTAGEIARAGGYDSFETANALYGRLGREIAEVLGVSAPTSTIRADDVQTGVIAQAGPARAETGAFVWVMYPELRKAVLGI
;
A
#
# COMPACT_ATOMS: atom_id res chain seq x y z
N MET A 1 1.03 -36.36 6.84
CA MET A 1 0.08 -35.24 6.70
C MET A 1 0.40 -34.56 5.37
N LYS A 2 -0.48 -34.65 4.35
CA LYS A 2 -0.21 -34.05 3.03
C LYS A 2 -0.69 -32.61 3.08
N VAL A 3 0.27 -31.69 3.06
CA VAL A 3 0.03 -30.24 3.04
C VAL A 3 0.55 -29.75 1.70
N GLU A 4 -0.30 -29.08 0.95
CA GLU A 4 -0.01 -28.53 -0.37
C GLU A 4 0.06 -26.99 -0.27
N MET A 5 0.82 -26.39 -1.18
CA MET A 5 0.98 -24.94 -1.25
C MET A 5 0.75 -24.47 -2.68
N ILE A 6 -0.03 -23.42 -2.83
CA ILE A 6 -0.26 -22.77 -4.12
C ILE A 6 -0.17 -21.26 -3.99
N GLU A 7 0.13 -20.60 -5.11
CA GLU A 7 -0.05 -19.17 -5.23
C GLU A 7 -1.48 -18.85 -5.68
N TYR A 8 -2.08 -17.82 -5.08
CA TYR A 8 -3.37 -17.30 -5.49
C TYR A 8 -3.37 -15.77 -5.43
N GLY A 9 -3.30 -15.11 -6.58
CA GLY A 9 -3.11 -13.67 -6.66
C GLY A 9 -1.85 -13.23 -5.90
N ARG A 10 -2.03 -12.40 -4.86
CA ARG A 10 -0.96 -11.90 -3.98
C ARG A 10 -0.70 -12.75 -2.72
N TYR A 11 -1.37 -13.89 -2.62
CA TYR A 11 -1.28 -14.77 -1.45
C TYR A 11 -0.56 -16.07 -1.76
N LEU A 12 0.09 -16.62 -0.73
CA LEU A 12 0.50 -18.00 -0.66
C LEU A 12 -0.54 -18.74 0.19
N ILE A 13 -1.20 -19.75 -0.38
CA ILE A 13 -2.18 -20.56 0.33
C ILE A 13 -1.54 -21.90 0.69
N ARG A 14 -1.65 -22.28 1.96
CA ARG A 14 -1.30 -23.60 2.48
C ARG A 14 -2.59 -24.35 2.83
N TYR A 15 -2.80 -25.54 2.27
CA TYR A 15 -4.02 -26.31 2.50
C TYR A 15 -3.75 -27.81 2.65
N GLY A 16 -4.65 -28.52 3.31
CA GLY A 16 -4.54 -29.95 3.58
C GLY A 16 -5.31 -30.37 4.83
N ASN A 17 -5.18 -31.65 5.18
CA ASN A 17 -5.75 -32.17 6.43
C ASN A 17 -4.80 -31.86 7.60
N SER A 18 -5.29 -31.20 8.64
CA SER A 18 -4.55 -30.89 9.86
C SER A 18 -5.44 -31.14 11.08
N GLY A 19 -4.98 -31.98 12.01
CA GLY A 19 -5.76 -32.28 13.23
C GLY A 19 -7.10 -32.99 12.99
N GLY A 20 -7.26 -33.67 11.84
CA GLY A 20 -8.51 -34.34 11.45
C GLY A 20 -9.50 -33.47 10.68
N GLU A 21 -9.18 -32.18 10.47
CA GLU A 21 -10.01 -31.23 9.71
C GLU A 21 -9.31 -30.80 8.42
N ALA A 22 -10.06 -30.64 7.33
CA ALA A 22 -9.54 -30.06 6.10
C ALA A 22 -9.54 -28.52 6.21
N ARG A 23 -8.36 -27.92 6.06
CA ARG A 23 -8.15 -26.49 6.28
C ARG A 23 -7.29 -25.86 5.19
N ALA A 24 -7.55 -24.59 4.91
CA ALA A 24 -6.72 -23.74 4.07
C ALA A 24 -6.39 -22.44 4.82
N LEU A 25 -5.15 -21.97 4.70
CA LEU A 25 -4.61 -20.77 5.35
C LEU A 25 -3.96 -19.88 4.29
N ALA A 26 -4.34 -18.61 4.22
CA ALA A 26 -3.73 -17.63 3.34
C ALA A 26 -2.68 -16.79 4.08
N TYR A 27 -1.53 -16.61 3.45
CA TYR A 27 -0.44 -15.76 3.91
C TYR A 27 -0.07 -14.75 2.82
N ARG A 28 0.60 -13.66 3.19
CA ARG A 28 1.24 -12.76 2.22
C ARG A 28 2.39 -13.52 1.53
N LYS A 29 2.65 -13.26 0.24
CA LYS A 29 3.75 -13.91 -0.52
C LYS A 29 5.16 -13.65 0.04
N ASN A 30 5.35 -12.59 0.83
CA ASN A 30 6.66 -12.29 1.40
C ASN A 30 6.94 -13.15 2.64
N THR A 31 7.96 -14.00 2.56
CA THR A 31 8.38 -14.96 3.59
C THR A 31 8.79 -14.34 4.93
N LYS A 32 8.98 -13.01 5.00
CA LYS A 32 9.29 -12.29 6.24
C LYS A 32 8.06 -11.86 7.05
N SER A 33 6.88 -11.75 6.43
CA SER A 33 5.65 -11.35 7.14
C SER A 33 4.85 -12.59 7.55
N LYS A 34 4.84 -12.90 8.84
CA LYS A 34 4.13 -14.05 9.44
C LYS A 34 2.61 -13.86 9.56
N GLY A 35 2.03 -12.86 8.89
CA GLY A 35 0.61 -12.53 9.02
C GLY A 35 -0.26 -13.48 8.23
N GLN A 36 -1.03 -14.34 8.92
CA GLN A 36 -2.18 -15.01 8.33
C GLN A 36 -3.22 -13.96 7.94
N ILE A 37 -3.71 -14.03 6.70
CA ILE A 37 -4.68 -13.09 6.13
C ILE A 37 -6.11 -13.57 6.32
N ALA A 38 -6.32 -14.86 6.11
CA ALA A 38 -7.61 -15.51 6.22
C ALA A 38 -7.41 -17.02 6.31
N ASP A 39 -8.44 -17.71 6.74
CA ASP A 39 -8.52 -19.16 6.71
C ASP A 39 -9.94 -19.63 6.41
N ALA A 40 -10.03 -20.89 6.00
CA ALA A 40 -11.29 -21.59 5.81
C ALA A 40 -11.12 -23.07 6.11
N THR A 41 -12.24 -23.71 6.46
CA THR A 41 -12.35 -25.16 6.64
C THR A 41 -13.41 -25.71 5.68
N GLY A 42 -13.40 -27.02 5.47
CA GLY A 42 -14.33 -27.70 4.56
C GLY A 42 -14.40 -29.20 4.86
N ALA A 43 -15.25 -29.95 4.15
CA ALA A 43 -15.28 -31.40 4.31
C ALA A 43 -14.07 -32.07 3.63
N THR A 44 -13.47 -31.40 2.64
CA THR A 44 -12.25 -31.83 1.96
C THR A 44 -11.24 -30.67 1.84
N PRO A 45 -9.93 -30.95 1.64
CA PRO A 45 -8.94 -29.90 1.42
C PRO A 45 -9.26 -28.99 0.23
N ASP A 46 -9.86 -29.55 -0.83
CA ASP A 46 -10.23 -28.81 -2.03
C ASP A 46 -11.41 -27.87 -1.77
N GLU A 47 -12.40 -28.31 -0.97
CA GLU A 47 -13.49 -27.42 -0.52
C GLU A 47 -12.96 -26.29 0.36
N ALA A 48 -12.09 -26.59 1.34
CA ALA A 48 -11.48 -25.56 2.19
C ALA A 48 -10.69 -24.54 1.34
N LEU A 49 -9.96 -25.02 0.32
CA LEU A 49 -9.24 -24.18 -0.62
C LEU A 49 -10.19 -23.29 -1.44
N GLN A 50 -11.28 -23.84 -1.97
CA GLN A 50 -12.26 -23.10 -2.77
C GLN A 50 -12.95 -22.02 -1.93
N THR A 51 -13.37 -22.35 -0.70
CA THR A 51 -13.95 -21.38 0.25
C THR A 51 -12.96 -20.27 0.57
N LEU A 52 -11.69 -20.61 0.83
CA LEU A 52 -10.67 -19.59 1.07
C LEU A 52 -10.47 -18.66 -0.13
N LYS A 53 -10.44 -19.18 -1.37
CA LYS A 53 -10.35 -18.36 -2.58
C LYS A 53 -11.52 -17.38 -2.68
N GLN A 54 -12.74 -17.82 -2.40
CA GLN A 54 -13.93 -16.96 -2.39
C GLN A 54 -13.83 -15.85 -1.33
N ILE A 55 -13.35 -16.16 -0.12
CA ILE A 55 -13.12 -15.16 0.93
C ILE A 55 -12.10 -14.10 0.47
N LEU A 56 -11.01 -14.54 -0.16
CA LEU A 56 -9.97 -13.64 -0.64
C LEU A 56 -10.48 -12.75 -1.79
N ASP A 57 -11.21 -13.32 -2.73
CA ASP A 57 -11.81 -12.57 -3.85
C ASP A 57 -12.86 -11.56 -3.37
N GLU A 58 -13.70 -11.94 -2.41
CA GLU A 58 -14.67 -11.01 -1.83
C GLU A 58 -13.96 -9.88 -1.08
N ARG A 59 -12.93 -10.20 -0.28
CA ARG A 59 -12.09 -9.18 0.36
C ARG A 59 -11.51 -8.21 -0.66
N HIS A 60 -11.07 -8.70 -1.82
CA HIS A 60 -10.55 -7.85 -2.90
C HIS A 60 -11.63 -6.95 -3.51
N ARG A 61 -12.83 -7.50 -3.77
CA ARG A 61 -13.96 -6.74 -4.32
C ARG A 61 -14.41 -5.65 -3.35
N GLU A 62 -14.59 -5.97 -2.08
CA GLU A 62 -15.04 -5.00 -1.07
C GLU A 62 -14.03 -3.88 -0.88
N ARG A 63 -12.73 -4.20 -0.86
CA ARG A 63 -11.67 -3.19 -0.84
C ARG A 63 -11.73 -2.29 -2.07
N ALA A 64 -11.80 -2.87 -3.27
CA ALA A 64 -11.86 -2.09 -4.50
C ALA A 64 -13.08 -1.15 -4.54
N LYS A 65 -14.24 -1.59 -4.04
CA LYS A 65 -15.45 -0.75 -3.91
C LYS A 65 -15.29 0.37 -2.89
N ALA A 66 -14.53 0.14 -1.81
CA ALA A 66 -14.31 1.12 -0.75
C ALA A 66 -13.27 2.21 -1.11
N ARG A 67 -12.48 2.01 -2.18
CA ARG A 67 -11.47 2.98 -2.61
C ARG A 67 -12.12 4.24 -3.17
N ARG A 68 -11.66 5.39 -2.69
CA ARG A 68 -12.04 6.70 -3.22
C ARG A 68 -11.25 7.00 -4.49
N ARG A 69 -11.89 7.62 -5.49
CA ARG A 69 -11.19 8.17 -6.66
C ARG A 69 -10.45 9.46 -6.27
N ALA A 70 -9.19 9.59 -6.66
CA ALA A 70 -8.46 10.85 -6.54
C ALA A 70 -9.04 11.90 -7.50
N GLU A 71 -9.04 13.18 -7.10
CA GLU A 71 -9.72 14.23 -7.87
C GLU A 71 -8.99 14.61 -9.15
N ASN A 72 -7.66 14.65 -9.09
CA ASN A 72 -6.81 15.24 -10.13
C ASN A 72 -5.93 14.22 -10.85
N ILE A 73 -6.13 12.93 -10.57
CA ILE A 73 -5.35 11.84 -11.15
C ILE A 73 -6.21 10.58 -11.23
N ASP A 74 -6.10 9.81 -12.31
CA ASP A 74 -6.87 8.56 -12.46
C ASP A 74 -6.29 7.45 -11.58
N PHE A 75 -6.64 7.52 -10.30
CA PHE A 75 -6.18 6.61 -9.26
C PHE A 75 -7.30 6.30 -8.28
N LEU A 76 -7.47 5.02 -7.97
CA LEU A 76 -8.32 4.58 -6.86
C LEU A 76 -7.44 4.44 -5.62
N ILE A 77 -7.60 5.37 -4.69
CA ILE A 77 -6.78 5.50 -3.49
C ILE A 77 -7.06 4.31 -2.58
N PRO A 78 -6.03 3.49 -2.24
CA PRO A 78 -6.14 2.43 -1.25
C PRO A 78 -6.77 2.90 0.07
N THR A 79 -7.47 1.99 0.76
CA THR A 79 -8.07 2.32 2.06
C THR A 79 -7.00 2.48 3.15
N VAL A 80 -7.40 3.03 4.31
CA VAL A 80 -6.52 3.14 5.49
C VAL A 80 -5.92 1.79 5.86
N GLU A 81 -6.73 0.73 5.87
CA GLU A 81 -6.31 -0.63 6.20
C GLU A 81 -5.34 -1.18 5.15
N GLU A 82 -5.56 -0.89 3.87
CA GLU A 82 -4.62 -1.30 2.83
C GLU A 82 -3.26 -0.62 3.02
N TYR A 83 -3.23 0.70 3.22
CA TYR A 83 -1.98 1.41 3.50
C TYR A 83 -1.30 0.91 4.78
N ALA A 84 -2.04 0.70 5.87
CA ALA A 84 -1.48 0.16 7.10
C ALA A 84 -0.84 -1.23 6.88
N GLU A 85 -1.54 -2.13 6.18
CA GLU A 85 -0.99 -3.43 5.80
C GLU A 85 0.29 -3.30 4.96
N ALA A 86 0.37 -2.33 4.04
CA ALA A 86 1.56 -2.10 3.25
C ALA A 86 2.73 -1.58 4.10
N LEU A 87 2.48 -0.62 4.99
CA LEU A 87 3.50 -0.06 5.88
C LEU A 87 4.03 -1.10 6.88
N GLU A 88 3.19 -2.03 7.36
CA GLU A 88 3.64 -3.16 8.18
C GLU A 88 4.60 -4.10 7.46
N VAL A 89 4.40 -4.30 6.14
CA VAL A 89 5.29 -5.12 5.31
C VAL A 89 6.59 -4.40 5.03
N LEU A 90 6.50 -3.13 4.61
CA LEU A 90 7.65 -2.37 4.16
C LEU A 90 8.53 -1.90 5.31
N LYS A 91 7.93 -1.57 6.47
CA LYS A 91 8.60 -1.01 7.64
C LYS A 91 9.59 0.09 7.25
N PRO A 92 9.12 1.20 6.62
CA PRO A 92 10.00 2.29 6.23
C PRO A 92 10.78 2.80 7.45
N GLU A 93 12.05 3.11 7.26
CA GLU A 93 12.98 3.52 8.30
C GLU A 93 13.88 4.68 7.82
N GLY A 94 14.55 5.33 8.78
CA GLY A 94 15.43 6.48 8.52
C GLY A 94 14.74 7.56 7.70
N ALA A 95 15.46 8.12 6.73
CA ALA A 95 14.98 9.22 5.91
C ALA A 95 13.64 8.95 5.20
N LYS A 96 13.34 7.71 4.78
CA LYS A 96 12.04 7.38 4.17
C LYS A 96 10.90 7.57 5.18
N LEU A 97 11.09 7.11 6.41
CA LEU A 97 10.11 7.28 7.48
C LEU A 97 9.97 8.74 7.88
N ASP A 98 11.08 9.46 8.01
CA ASP A 98 11.07 10.87 8.42
C ASP A 98 10.32 11.74 7.40
N MET A 99 10.59 11.54 6.10
CA MET A 99 9.84 12.19 5.02
C MET A 99 8.34 11.86 5.06
N LEU A 100 8.01 10.57 5.24
CA LEU A 100 6.63 10.10 5.27
C LEU A 100 5.85 10.68 6.47
N VAL A 101 6.44 10.66 7.66
CA VAL A 101 5.84 11.20 8.89
C VAL A 101 5.68 12.71 8.81
N ALA A 102 6.69 13.44 8.31
CA ALA A 102 6.59 14.88 8.14
C ALA A 102 5.45 15.27 7.20
N HIS A 103 5.32 14.56 6.07
CA HIS A 103 4.26 14.79 5.10
C HIS A 103 2.87 14.38 5.64
N ALA A 104 2.78 13.34 6.47
CA ALA A 104 1.53 13.01 7.15
C ALA A 104 1.11 14.11 8.14
N LYS A 105 2.07 14.71 8.86
CA LYS A 105 1.83 15.78 9.84
C LYS A 105 1.48 17.13 9.23
N SER A 106 1.71 17.34 7.93
CA SER A 106 1.32 18.59 7.25
C SER A 106 -0.16 18.67 6.91
N ASP A 107 -0.94 17.62 7.22
CA ASP A 107 -2.40 17.58 6.99
C ASP A 107 -2.75 17.98 5.55
N ASP A 108 -3.81 18.77 5.35
CA ASP A 108 -4.25 19.25 4.04
C ASP A 108 -3.40 20.42 3.51
N VAL A 109 -2.49 20.97 4.32
CA VAL A 109 -1.54 22.02 3.89
C VAL A 109 -0.47 21.45 2.96
N GLY A 110 -0.12 20.18 3.15
CA GLY A 110 0.90 19.50 2.34
C GLY A 110 2.32 20.05 2.50
N LEU A 111 3.25 19.49 1.75
CA LEU A 111 4.65 19.90 1.69
C LEU A 111 5.14 20.06 0.25
N THR A 112 6.02 21.02 0.03
CA THR A 112 6.81 21.12 -1.20
C THR A 112 7.84 20.01 -1.27
N ALA A 113 8.35 19.71 -2.48
CA ALA A 113 9.42 18.71 -2.65
C ALA A 113 10.67 19.03 -1.81
N GLY A 114 11.02 20.32 -1.67
CA GLY A 114 12.13 20.76 -0.82
C GLY A 114 11.85 20.58 0.67
N GLU A 115 10.63 20.79 1.14
CA GLU A 115 10.25 20.53 2.54
C GLU A 115 10.27 19.04 2.88
N ILE A 116 9.77 18.20 1.96
CA ILE A 116 9.88 16.74 2.09
C ILE A 116 11.36 16.34 2.16
N ALA A 117 12.20 16.84 1.25
CA ALA A 117 13.63 16.54 1.22
C ALA A 117 14.33 16.91 2.53
N ARG A 118 14.08 18.11 3.06
CA ARG A 118 14.63 18.57 4.35
C ARG A 118 14.20 17.69 5.51
N ALA A 119 12.97 17.19 5.52
CA ALA A 119 12.52 16.26 6.56
C ALA A 119 13.32 14.94 6.55
N GLY A 120 13.78 14.49 5.38
CA GLY A 120 14.67 13.33 5.23
C GLY A 120 16.16 13.63 5.43
N GLY A 121 16.53 14.87 5.77
CA GLY A 121 17.93 15.28 5.95
C GLY A 121 18.69 15.54 4.64
N TYR A 122 18.00 15.85 3.54
CA TYR A 122 18.61 16.16 2.24
C TYR A 122 18.60 17.66 1.94
N ASP A 123 19.73 18.17 1.43
CA ASP A 123 19.87 19.55 1.00
C ASP A 123 19.22 19.82 -0.37
N SER A 124 19.07 18.79 -1.19
CA SER A 124 18.49 18.86 -2.53
C SER A 124 17.33 17.88 -2.72
N PHE A 125 16.38 18.23 -3.57
CA PHE A 125 15.15 17.46 -3.74
C PHE A 125 15.31 16.24 -4.66
N GLU A 126 16.39 16.13 -5.44
CA GLU A 126 16.57 15.07 -6.43
C GLU A 126 16.67 13.69 -5.76
N THR A 127 17.52 13.55 -4.74
CA THR A 127 17.68 12.29 -3.99
C THR A 127 16.42 11.96 -3.20
N ALA A 128 15.81 12.95 -2.56
CA ALA A 128 14.57 12.78 -1.82
C ALA A 128 13.42 12.34 -2.74
N ASN A 129 13.27 12.95 -3.91
CA ASN A 129 12.25 12.58 -4.90
C ASN A 129 12.43 11.15 -5.39
N ALA A 130 13.67 10.72 -5.65
CA ALA A 130 13.94 9.34 -6.06
C ALA A 130 13.58 8.33 -4.95
N LEU A 131 13.89 8.63 -3.69
CA LEU A 131 13.55 7.79 -2.55
C LEU A 131 12.05 7.75 -2.29
N TYR A 132 11.38 8.90 -2.39
CA TYR A 132 9.94 9.02 -2.15
C TYR A 132 9.13 8.38 -3.28
N GLY A 133 9.58 8.52 -4.53
CA GLY A 133 9.04 7.77 -5.67
C GLY A 133 9.25 6.26 -5.52
N ARG A 134 10.42 5.82 -5.03
CA ARG A 134 10.65 4.40 -4.73
C ARG A 134 9.71 3.88 -3.64
N LEU A 135 9.47 4.66 -2.58
CA LEU A 135 8.49 4.28 -1.55
C LEU A 135 7.09 4.12 -2.16
N GLY A 136 6.67 5.02 -3.04
CA GLY A 136 5.38 4.92 -3.73
C GLY A 136 5.27 3.65 -4.57
N ARG A 137 6.34 3.29 -5.29
CA ARG A 137 6.43 2.03 -6.03
C ARG A 137 6.37 0.80 -5.12
N GLU A 138 7.13 0.80 -4.02
CA GLU A 138 7.14 -0.30 -3.05
C GLU A 138 5.74 -0.51 -2.45
N ILE A 139 5.01 0.56 -2.14
CA ILE A 139 3.61 0.50 -1.68
C ILE A 139 2.72 -0.09 -2.78
N ALA A 140 2.87 0.38 -4.02
CA ALA A 140 2.09 -0.12 -5.15
C ALA A 140 2.27 -1.63 -5.37
N GLU A 141 3.52 -2.10 -5.30
CA GLU A 141 3.88 -3.52 -5.43
C GLU A 141 3.27 -4.38 -4.32
N VAL A 142 3.34 -3.93 -3.06
CA VAL A 142 2.74 -4.66 -1.93
C VAL A 142 1.21 -4.73 -2.06
N LEU A 143 0.59 -3.65 -2.52
CA LEU A 143 -0.87 -3.58 -2.67
C LEU A 143 -1.37 -4.23 -3.96
N GLY A 144 -0.51 -4.45 -4.94
CA GLY A 144 -0.90 -4.90 -6.28
C GLY A 144 -1.77 -3.88 -6.99
N VAL A 145 -1.44 -2.58 -6.85
CA VAL A 145 -2.10 -1.48 -7.57
C VAL A 145 -1.12 -0.89 -8.58
N SER A 146 -1.64 -0.39 -9.69
CA SER A 146 -0.82 0.38 -10.63
C SER A 146 -0.63 1.79 -10.11
N ALA A 147 0.58 2.32 -10.22
CA ALA A 147 0.79 3.74 -10.04
C ALA A 147 -0.01 4.52 -11.10
N PRO A 148 -0.48 5.73 -10.79
CA PRO A 148 -1.17 6.52 -11.79
C PRO A 148 -0.22 7.02 -12.87
N THR A 149 -0.75 7.11 -14.09
CA THR A 149 -0.04 7.68 -15.23
C THR A 149 0.00 9.21 -15.10
N SER A 150 1.14 9.82 -15.41
CA SER A 150 1.21 11.29 -15.46
C SER A 150 0.33 11.83 -16.59
N THR A 151 -0.41 12.90 -16.34
CA THR A 151 -1.12 13.65 -17.38
C THR A 151 -0.21 14.61 -18.15
N ILE A 152 1.04 14.78 -17.69
CA ILE A 152 2.02 15.74 -18.21
C ILE A 152 3.26 15.04 -18.80
N ARG A 153 3.58 13.82 -18.34
CA ARG A 153 4.70 13.01 -18.83
C ARG A 153 4.19 11.63 -19.27
N ALA A 154 4.91 10.95 -20.16
CA ALA A 154 4.53 9.61 -20.62
C ALA A 154 4.87 8.48 -19.62
N ASP A 155 5.20 8.84 -18.37
CA ASP A 155 5.67 7.92 -17.33
C ASP A 155 4.73 7.88 -16.12
N ASP A 156 4.77 6.78 -15.38
CA ASP A 156 4.05 6.61 -14.12
C ASP A 156 4.56 7.57 -13.04
N VAL A 157 3.62 8.22 -12.34
CA VAL A 157 3.91 9.05 -11.17
C VAL A 157 3.86 8.17 -9.93
N GLN A 158 4.99 7.55 -9.59
CA GLN A 158 5.06 6.65 -8.42
C GLN A 158 4.70 7.38 -7.11
N THR A 159 5.01 8.67 -6.99
CA THR A 159 4.57 9.51 -5.86
C THR A 159 3.06 9.74 -5.82
N GLY A 160 2.37 9.54 -6.94
CA GLY A 160 0.91 9.59 -7.06
C GLY A 160 0.19 8.44 -6.34
N VAL A 161 0.93 7.44 -5.85
CA VAL A 161 0.42 6.42 -4.91
C VAL A 161 0.36 6.96 -3.49
N ILE A 162 1.10 8.03 -3.18
CA ILE A 162 1.25 8.59 -1.82
C ILE A 162 0.44 9.89 -1.66
N ALA A 163 0.47 10.74 -2.69
CA ALA A 163 -0.01 12.11 -2.60
C ALA A 163 -0.57 12.59 -3.93
N GLN A 164 -1.37 13.66 -3.85
CA GLN A 164 -1.87 14.39 -5.00
C GLN A 164 -1.33 15.82 -5.01
N ALA A 165 -1.50 16.50 -6.15
CA ALA A 165 -1.20 17.92 -6.28
C ALA A 165 -2.10 18.74 -5.33
N GLY A 166 -1.50 19.59 -4.51
CA GLY A 166 -2.17 20.60 -3.72
C GLY A 166 -2.11 21.99 -4.37
N PRO A 167 -2.74 22.99 -3.75
CA PRO A 167 -2.59 24.37 -4.17
C PRO A 167 -1.12 24.80 -4.02
N ALA A 168 -0.62 25.57 -4.99
CA ALA A 168 0.72 26.14 -4.89
C ALA A 168 0.84 27.02 -3.62
N ARG A 169 2.01 26.99 -2.98
CA ARG A 169 2.29 27.77 -1.78
C ARG A 169 2.14 29.26 -2.10
N ALA A 170 1.25 29.97 -1.41
CA ALA A 170 0.86 31.33 -1.76
C ALA A 170 2.04 32.31 -1.80
N GLU A 171 3.01 32.16 -0.91
CA GLU A 171 4.14 33.08 -0.75
C GLU A 171 5.23 32.87 -1.80
N THR A 172 5.36 31.65 -2.34
CA THR A 172 6.50 31.26 -3.18
C THR A 172 6.10 30.73 -4.55
N GLY A 173 4.81 30.44 -4.78
CA GLY A 173 4.32 29.74 -5.96
C GLY A 173 4.80 28.28 -6.04
N ALA A 174 5.43 27.74 -5.00
CA ALA A 174 6.00 26.40 -5.03
C ALA A 174 4.91 25.32 -5.12
N PHE A 175 5.15 24.30 -5.93
CA PHE A 175 4.27 23.14 -6.05
C PHE A 175 4.25 22.34 -4.74
N VAL A 176 3.06 22.00 -4.28
CA VAL A 176 2.82 21.30 -3.01
C VAL A 176 2.25 19.92 -3.29
N TRP A 177 2.77 18.92 -2.58
CA TRP A 177 2.18 17.59 -2.48
C TRP A 177 1.33 17.51 -1.23
N VAL A 178 0.11 16.97 -1.36
CA VAL A 178 -0.78 16.68 -0.24
C VAL A 178 -0.98 15.18 -0.15
N MET A 179 -0.55 14.59 0.96
CA MET A 179 -0.71 13.17 1.23
C MET A 179 -2.18 12.79 1.26
N TYR A 180 -2.52 11.63 0.71
CA TYR A 180 -3.89 11.12 0.81
C TYR A 180 -4.31 10.95 2.28
N PRO A 181 -5.51 11.41 2.68
CA PRO A 181 -5.99 11.26 4.05
C PRO A 181 -5.97 9.81 4.56
N GLU A 182 -6.17 8.85 3.66
CA GLU A 182 -6.14 7.42 3.93
C GLU A 182 -4.73 6.96 4.37
N LEU A 183 -3.70 7.35 3.63
CA LEU A 183 -2.31 7.07 3.97
C LEU A 183 -1.87 7.86 5.20
N ARG A 184 -2.29 9.13 5.33
CA ARG A 184 -2.01 9.96 6.52
C ARG A 184 -2.48 9.28 7.80
N LYS A 185 -3.72 8.79 7.81
CA LYS A 185 -4.27 8.05 8.96
C LYS A 185 -3.47 6.78 9.25
N ALA A 186 -3.07 6.04 8.21
CA ALA A 186 -2.24 4.85 8.38
C ALA A 186 -0.87 5.20 8.98
N VAL A 187 -0.22 6.27 8.52
CA VAL A 187 1.11 6.69 9.03
C VAL A 187 1.04 7.18 10.47
N LEU A 188 0.01 7.95 10.83
CA LEU A 188 -0.12 8.53 12.19
C LEU A 188 -0.72 7.56 13.21
N GLY A 189 -1.35 6.47 12.75
CA GLY A 189 -1.89 5.40 13.59
C GLY A 189 -0.90 4.26 13.88
N ILE A 190 0.31 4.33 13.32
CA ILE A 190 1.45 3.45 13.61
C ILE A 190 2.25 3.98 14.80
#